data_AF-A0A0C2GI94-F1
#
_entry.id   AF-A0A0C2GI94-F1
#
_cell.length_a   1.000
_cell.length_b   1.000
_cell.length_c   1.000
_cell.angle_alpha   90.00
_cell.angle_beta   90.00
_cell.angle_gamma   90.00
#
_symmetry.space_group_name_H-M   'P 1'
#
loop_
_entity.id
_entity.type
_entity.pdbx_description
1 polymer ?
#
loop_
_entity_poly.entity_id
_entity_poly.type
_entity_poly.pdbx_seq_one_letter_code
_entity_poly.pdbx_strand_id
1 'polypeptide(L)'
;MDFKSVQKISGSTYEVKLPIKSQFGAEFRRFSIVLGAGKPIPSYEEFILIVQDLHRLNDDQKCSTHVTYVASDGDTLPISNNENLRKALETRGKVLRLIVQHKGETLEEQFGYGFSERLTPWGFVPTPGIFISRLLPNGLAASTNLLNVNDEIIEVNGIETYDTEW
;
A
#
# COMPACT_ATOMS: atom_id res chain seq x y z
N MET A 1 -2.71 20.06 36.28
CA MET A 1 -2.26 18.87 35.52
C MET A 1 -2.72 19.09 34.11
N ASP A 2 -1.80 19.56 33.27
CA ASP A 2 -2.11 20.25 32.01
C ASP A 2 -2.47 19.30 30.88
N PHE A 3 -3.65 19.50 30.32
CA PHE A 3 -4.03 19.04 28.98
C PHE A 3 -3.26 19.86 27.94
N LYS A 4 -2.15 19.32 27.42
CA LYS A 4 -1.53 19.88 26.21
C LYS A 4 -2.16 19.29 24.95
N SER A 5 -3.18 20.00 24.48
CA SER A 5 -3.42 20.44 23.10
C SER A 5 -2.99 19.51 21.96
N VAL A 6 -3.99 19.04 21.23
CA VAL A 6 -3.93 18.57 19.84
C VAL A 6 -3.27 19.66 18.98
N GLN A 7 -2.04 19.44 18.51
CA GLN A 7 -1.45 20.27 17.47
C GLN A 7 -1.87 19.74 16.10
N LYS A 8 -2.71 20.55 15.46
CA LYS A 8 -3.07 20.53 14.05
C LYS A 8 -1.78 20.56 13.21
N ILE A 9 -1.54 19.52 12.40
CA ILE A 9 -0.43 19.49 11.43
C ILE A 9 -0.84 20.38 10.24
N SER A 10 -0.86 21.69 10.48
CA SER A 10 -1.12 22.72 9.49
C SER A 10 -0.55 24.00 10.09
N GLY A 11 0.79 24.13 10.05
CA GLY A 11 1.46 25.33 10.57
C GLY A 11 2.83 25.15 11.25
N SER A 12 3.57 24.05 11.05
CA SER A 12 4.96 24.01 11.56
C SER A 12 5.88 24.85 10.69
N THR A 13 6.48 25.89 11.26
CA THR A 13 7.56 26.71 10.65
C THR A 13 8.86 25.92 10.42
N TYR A 14 8.95 24.72 11.00
CA TYR A 14 10.12 23.86 10.95
C TYR A 14 10.07 22.93 9.74
N GLU A 15 11.21 22.82 9.08
CA GLU A 15 11.46 21.88 8.00
C GLU A 15 11.72 20.48 8.58
N VAL A 16 10.94 19.49 8.16
CA VAL A 16 11.15 18.09 8.54
C VAL A 16 11.60 17.32 7.31
N LYS A 17 12.83 16.80 7.33
CA LYS A 17 13.34 15.91 6.28
C LYS A 17 12.94 14.47 6.59
N LEU A 18 11.99 13.93 5.82
CA LEU A 18 11.54 12.55 5.93
C LEU A 18 12.40 11.67 5.02
N PRO A 19 13.27 10.80 5.58
CA PRO A 19 14.03 9.84 4.78
C PRO A 19 13.12 8.69 4.35
N ILE A 20 13.25 8.29 3.08
CA ILE A 20 12.46 7.25 2.45
C ILE A 20 13.40 6.17 1.93
N LYS A 21 13.07 4.90 2.20
CA LYS A 21 13.71 3.72 1.60
C LYS A 21 12.68 3.03 0.73
N SER A 22 12.92 2.99 -0.58
CA SER A 22 12.04 2.37 -1.56
C SER A 22 12.67 1.09 -2.10
N GLN A 23 11.93 -0.01 -2.04
CA GLN A 23 12.31 -1.32 -2.56
C GLN A 23 11.57 -1.60 -3.87
N PHE A 24 12.26 -2.17 -4.85
CA PHE A 24 11.66 -2.67 -6.09
C PHE A 24 12.39 -3.97 -6.48
N GLY A 25 11.71 -5.12 -6.37
CA GLY A 25 12.35 -6.43 -6.45
C GLY A 25 13.49 -6.58 -5.42
N ALA A 26 14.70 -6.87 -5.92
CA ALA A 26 15.93 -6.92 -5.12
C ALA A 26 16.63 -5.56 -4.95
N GLU A 27 16.18 -4.52 -5.67
CA GLU A 27 16.79 -3.19 -5.63
C GLU A 27 16.27 -2.36 -4.45
N PHE A 28 17.18 -1.61 -3.81
CA PHE A 28 16.83 -0.61 -2.81
C PHE A 28 17.40 0.76 -3.19
N ARG A 29 16.54 1.78 -3.16
CA ARG A 29 16.90 3.18 -3.37
C ARG A 29 16.43 4.04 -2.22
N ARG A 30 17.14 5.14 -1.94
CA ARG A 30 16.80 6.06 -0.84
C ARG A 30 16.76 7.48 -1.34
N PHE A 31 15.76 8.22 -0.87
CA PHE A 31 15.64 9.65 -1.10
C PHE A 31 15.05 10.30 0.15
N SER A 32 14.82 11.60 0.13
CA SER A 32 14.14 12.29 1.23
C SER A 32 13.19 13.34 0.70
N ILE A 33 12.04 13.45 1.33
CA ILE A 33 11.08 14.53 1.07
C ILE A 33 11.18 15.53 2.22
N VAL A 34 11.11 16.80 1.85
CA VAL A 34 11.06 17.90 2.80
C VAL A 34 9.60 18.25 3.06
N LEU A 35 9.16 18.15 4.31
CA LEU A 35 7.82 18.48 4.76
C LEU A 35 7.85 19.77 5.60
N GLY A 36 6.80 20.60 5.48
CA GLY A 36 6.67 21.85 6.25
C GLY A 36 7.29 23.07 5.56
N ALA A 37 7.47 24.16 6.32
CA ALA A 37 8.04 25.43 5.85
C ALA A 37 7.34 26.05 4.61
N GLY A 38 6.03 25.83 4.47
CA GLY A 38 5.24 26.34 3.35
C GLY A 38 5.45 25.59 2.03
N LYS A 39 6.26 24.53 1.99
CA LYS A 39 6.34 23.66 0.81
C LYS A 39 5.08 22.80 0.71
N PRO A 40 4.43 22.75 -0.46
CA PRO A 40 3.31 21.84 -0.67
C PRO A 40 3.80 20.39 -0.57
N ILE A 41 2.98 19.55 0.05
CA ILE A 41 3.15 18.10 -0.01
C ILE A 41 2.85 17.70 -1.47
N PRO A 42 3.68 16.84 -2.09
CA PRO A 42 3.39 16.36 -3.44
C PRO A 42 2.02 15.67 -3.46
N SER A 43 1.29 15.84 -4.55
CA SER A 43 0.14 14.99 -4.83
C SER A 43 0.56 13.53 -4.97
N TYR A 44 -0.42 12.64 -4.87
CA TYR A 44 -0.27 11.22 -5.15
C TYR A 44 0.40 10.97 -6.49
N GLU A 45 -0.08 11.61 -7.56
CA GLU A 45 0.45 11.42 -8.92
C GLU A 45 1.91 11.87 -9.01
N GLU A 46 2.25 13.04 -8.47
CA GLU A 46 3.63 13.54 -8.44
C GLU A 46 4.55 12.61 -7.62
N PHE A 47 4.08 12.14 -6.46
CA PHE A 47 4.84 11.24 -5.61
C PHE A 47 5.14 9.91 -6.30
N ILE A 48 4.14 9.33 -6.98
CA ILE A 48 4.33 8.09 -7.73
C ILE A 48 5.34 8.29 -8.85
N LEU A 49 5.27 9.39 -9.62
CA LEU A 49 6.25 9.69 -10.66
C LEU A 49 7.68 9.79 -10.10
N ILE A 50 7.86 10.44 -8.94
CA ILE A 50 9.16 10.51 -8.26
C ILE A 50 9.69 9.11 -7.93
N VAL A 51 8.85 8.22 -7.40
CA VAL A 51 9.24 6.84 -7.05
C VAL A 51 9.56 6.02 -8.29
N GLN A 52 8.79 6.17 -9.36
CA GLN A 52 9.00 5.46 -10.62
C GLN A 52 10.29 5.92 -11.32
N ASP A 53 10.54 7.23 -11.37
CA ASP A 53 11.78 7.80 -11.92
C ASP A 53 12.99 7.41 -11.08
N LEU A 54 12.85 7.35 -9.75
CA LEU A 54 13.90 6.88 -8.85
C LEU A 54 14.39 5.48 -9.25
N HIS A 55 13.46 4.57 -9.56
CA HIS A 55 13.74 3.19 -10.00
C HIS A 55 14.00 3.05 -11.50
N ARG A 56 13.98 4.15 -12.27
CA ARG A 56 14.22 4.16 -13.72
C ARG A 56 13.25 3.26 -14.48
N LEU A 57 11.98 3.25 -14.07
CA LEU A 57 10.95 2.47 -14.74
C LEU A 57 10.68 3.06 -16.14
N ASN A 58 10.51 2.18 -17.13
CA ASN A 58 10.04 2.57 -18.47
C ASN A 58 8.52 2.80 -18.48
N ASP A 59 7.97 3.32 -19.58
CA ASP A 59 6.55 3.70 -19.66
C ASP A 59 5.59 2.53 -19.43
N ASP A 60 5.93 1.33 -19.93
CA ASP A 60 5.14 0.12 -19.72
C ASP A 60 5.10 -0.22 -18.22
N GLN A 61 6.27 -0.19 -17.57
CA GLN A 61 6.38 -0.45 -16.14
C GLN A 61 5.69 0.62 -15.30
N LYS A 62 5.72 1.89 -15.71
CA LYS A 62 5.03 2.97 -14.99
C LYS A 62 3.52 2.74 -14.96
N CYS A 63 2.93 2.29 -16.06
CA CYS A 63 1.50 1.98 -16.15
C CYS A 63 1.10 0.76 -15.30
N SER A 64 2.03 -0.21 -15.18
CA SER A 64 1.84 -1.44 -14.45
C SER A 64 2.40 -1.41 -13.03
N THR A 65 2.80 -0.27 -12.43
CA THR A 65 3.37 -0.27 -11.08
C THR A 65 2.34 0.04 -9.99
N HIS A 66 2.44 -0.65 -8.86
CA HIS A 66 1.77 -0.33 -7.60
C HIS A 66 2.79 0.01 -6.50
N VAL A 67 2.42 0.92 -5.60
CA VAL A 67 3.29 1.37 -4.49
C VAL A 67 2.54 1.25 -3.18
N THR A 68 3.15 0.54 -2.24
CA THR A 68 2.68 0.39 -0.85
C THR A 68 3.69 0.99 0.12
N TYR A 69 3.26 1.21 1.36
CA TYR A 69 4.15 1.55 2.47
C TYR A 69 3.96 0.61 3.66
N VAL A 70 5.01 0.46 4.45
CA VAL A 70 4.96 -0.27 5.72
C VAL A 70 4.53 0.69 6.83
N ALA A 71 3.36 0.45 7.40
CA ALA A 71 2.79 1.19 8.51
C ALA A 71 3.51 0.88 9.83
N SER A 72 3.14 1.59 10.90
CA SER A 72 3.82 1.48 12.20
C SER A 72 3.57 0.16 12.93
N ASP A 73 2.45 -0.50 12.64
CA ASP A 73 2.07 -1.84 13.11
C ASP A 73 2.76 -2.97 12.31
N GLY A 74 3.37 -2.63 11.17
CA GLY A 74 4.02 -3.58 10.27
C GLY A 74 3.18 -3.92 9.03
N ASP A 75 1.94 -3.45 8.96
CA ASP A 75 1.06 -3.72 7.83
C ASP A 75 1.56 -3.02 6.57
N THR A 76 1.37 -3.67 5.43
CA THR A 76 1.71 -3.09 4.12
C THR A 76 0.44 -2.54 3.47
N LEU A 77 0.37 -1.22 3.35
CA LEU A 77 -0.85 -0.52 2.92
C LEU A 77 -0.66 0.20 1.57
N PRO A 78 -1.68 0.22 0.71
CA PRO A 78 -1.58 0.82 -0.63
C PRO A 78 -1.56 2.35 -0.57
N ILE A 79 -0.64 2.95 -1.33
CA ILE A 79 -0.69 4.36 -1.68
C ILE A 79 -1.42 4.46 -3.03
N SER A 80 -2.71 4.77 -3.00
CA SER A 80 -3.56 4.85 -4.21
C SER A 80 -4.23 6.21 -4.41
N ASN A 81 -4.10 7.12 -3.44
CA ASN A 81 -4.70 8.45 -3.47
C ASN A 81 -3.98 9.40 -2.49
N ASN A 82 -4.36 10.69 -2.52
CA ASN A 82 -3.76 11.74 -1.68
C ASN A 82 -3.93 11.49 -0.17
N GLU A 83 -5.03 10.89 0.25
CA GLU A 83 -5.30 10.64 1.67
C GLU A 83 -4.42 9.51 2.22
N ASN A 84 -4.25 8.43 1.45
CA ASN A 84 -3.33 7.35 1.80
C ASN A 84 -1.87 7.83 1.79
N LEU A 85 -1.49 8.67 0.83
CA LEU A 85 -0.17 9.31 0.81
C LEU A 85 0.05 10.15 2.07
N ARG A 86 -0.92 10.97 2.47
CA ARG A 86 -0.83 11.79 3.69
C ARG A 86 -0.58 10.92 4.91
N LYS A 87 -1.34 9.82 5.07
CA LYS A 87 -1.14 8.84 6.15
C LYS A 87 0.25 8.20 6.12
N ALA A 88 0.74 7.83 4.93
CA ALA A 88 2.09 7.28 4.76
C ALA A 88 3.17 8.29 5.19
N LEU A 89 3.03 9.56 4.81
CA LEU A 89 3.97 10.62 5.18
C LEU A 89 3.91 10.98 6.69
N GLU A 90 2.76 10.77 7.33
CA GLU A 90 2.57 10.92 8.77
C GLU A 90 3.03 9.71 9.59
N THR A 91 3.39 8.60 8.93
CA THR A 91 3.82 7.39 9.61
C THR A 91 5.05 7.67 10.46
N ARG A 92 4.90 7.46 11.77
CA ARG A 92 5.92 7.78 12.75
C ARG A 92 7.01 6.71 12.70
N GLY A 93 8.21 7.10 12.29
CA GLY A 93 9.37 6.23 12.25
C GLY A 93 10.61 6.98 11.78
N LYS A 94 11.81 6.40 11.98
CA LYS A 94 13.05 7.01 11.50
C LYS A 94 13.15 7.05 9.98
N VAL A 95 12.41 6.19 9.26
CA VAL A 95 12.46 6.02 7.79
C VAL A 95 11.10 5.49 7.29
N LEU A 96 10.50 6.16 6.31
CA LEU A 96 9.34 5.63 5.58
C LEU A 96 9.81 4.54 4.62
N ARG A 97 9.20 3.36 4.68
CA ARG A 97 9.54 2.21 3.83
C ARG A 97 8.47 2.05 2.77
N LEU A 98 8.88 2.09 1.51
CA LEU A 98 8.02 1.83 0.36
C LEU A 98 8.39 0.49 -0.27
N ILE A 99 7.37 -0.21 -0.74
CA ILE A 99 7.52 -1.39 -1.58
C ILE A 99 6.84 -1.07 -2.91
N VAL A 100 7.60 -1.25 -3.99
CA VAL A 100 7.18 -1.03 -5.37
C VAL A 100 7.11 -2.40 -6.02
N GLN A 101 6.01 -2.68 -6.69
CA GLN A 101 5.74 -3.95 -7.36
C GLN A 101 5.11 -3.70 -8.72
N HIS A 102 5.33 -4.59 -9.69
CA HIS A 102 4.49 -4.61 -10.88
C HIS A 102 3.14 -5.26 -10.54
N LYS A 103 2.06 -4.65 -11.02
CA LYS A 103 0.70 -5.18 -11.06
C LYS A 103 0.75 -6.53 -11.74
N GLY A 104 0.34 -7.56 -11.01
CA GLY A 104 0.36 -8.93 -11.52
C GLY A 104 1.71 -9.61 -11.33
N GLU A 105 2.62 -9.13 -10.49
CA GLU A 105 3.81 -9.91 -10.12
C GLU A 105 3.46 -11.11 -9.25
N THR A 106 2.38 -11.01 -8.49
CA THR A 106 1.91 -12.08 -7.62
C THR A 106 0.83 -12.91 -8.33
N LEU A 107 0.72 -14.19 -7.97
CA LEU A 107 -0.33 -15.06 -8.53
C LEU A 107 -1.72 -14.51 -8.15
N GLU A 108 -1.82 -13.88 -6.98
CA GLU A 108 -2.99 -13.21 -6.45
C GLU A 108 -3.46 -12.11 -7.40
N GLU A 109 -2.53 -11.26 -7.85
CA GLU A 109 -2.83 -10.15 -8.76
C GLU A 109 -3.06 -10.60 -10.20
N GLN A 110 -2.32 -11.62 -10.67
CA GLN A 110 -2.44 -12.10 -12.06
C GLN A 110 -3.67 -12.97 -12.29
N PHE A 111 -3.96 -13.87 -11.37
CA PHE A 111 -4.93 -14.95 -11.55
C PHE A 111 -6.04 -14.95 -10.51
N GLY A 112 -5.95 -14.10 -9.48
CA GLY A 112 -6.91 -14.12 -8.37
C GLY A 112 -6.72 -15.34 -7.46
N TYR A 113 -5.52 -15.92 -7.43
CA TYR A 113 -5.23 -17.10 -6.61
C TYR A 113 -3.85 -16.96 -5.97
N GLY A 114 -3.72 -17.25 -4.68
CA GLY A 114 -2.43 -17.24 -4.02
C GLY A 114 -2.49 -17.73 -2.59
N PHE A 115 -1.67 -17.22 -1.68
CA PHE A 115 -1.60 -17.73 -0.30
C PHE A 115 -1.83 -16.64 0.75
N SER A 116 -2.67 -16.92 1.74
CA SER A 116 -2.87 -16.10 2.94
C SER A 116 -2.37 -16.82 4.20
N GLU A 117 -1.89 -16.06 5.18
CA GLU A 117 -1.50 -16.63 6.46
C GLU A 117 -2.74 -16.85 7.33
N ARG A 118 -2.99 -18.11 7.71
CA ARG A 118 -4.11 -18.47 8.57
C ARG A 118 -3.61 -18.99 9.92
N LEU A 119 -4.26 -18.54 10.98
CA LEU A 119 -3.97 -19.01 12.31
C LEU A 119 -4.59 -20.39 12.52
N THR A 120 -3.74 -21.39 12.73
CA THR A 120 -4.13 -22.76 13.10
C THR A 120 -3.71 -23.05 14.54
N PRO A 121 -4.20 -24.15 15.15
CA PRO A 121 -3.70 -24.60 16.45
C PRO A 121 -2.17 -24.84 16.51
N TRP A 122 -1.52 -24.98 15.35
CA TRP A 122 -0.08 -25.21 15.22
C TRP A 122 0.71 -23.96 14.83
N GLY A 123 0.06 -22.80 14.73
CA GLY A 123 0.66 -21.52 14.31
C GLY A 123 0.13 -21.01 12.98
N PHE A 124 0.78 -19.99 12.44
CA PHE A 124 0.45 -19.45 11.12
C PHE A 124 0.89 -20.41 10.02
N VAL A 125 -0.04 -20.76 9.14
CA VAL A 125 0.21 -21.64 7.98
C VAL A 125 -0.22 -20.90 6.71
N PRO A 126 0.58 -20.91 5.63
CA PRO A 126 0.15 -20.39 4.34
C PRO A 126 -0.93 -21.31 3.76
N THR A 127 -2.13 -20.77 3.53
CA THR A 127 -3.27 -21.48 2.96
C THR A 127 -3.63 -20.88 1.61
N PRO A 128 -3.93 -21.70 0.59
CA PRO A 128 -4.42 -21.17 -0.67
C PRO A 128 -5.69 -20.32 -0.50
N GLY A 129 -5.75 -19.20 -1.20
CA GLY A 129 -6.83 -18.22 -1.14
C GLY A 129 -7.19 -17.68 -2.53
N ILE A 130 -8.42 -17.17 -2.65
CA ILE A 130 -8.94 -16.53 -3.86
C ILE A 130 -8.96 -15.03 -3.63
N PHE A 131 -8.38 -14.27 -4.55
CA PHE A 131 -8.20 -12.83 -4.45
C PHE A 131 -8.87 -12.11 -5.61
N ILE A 132 -9.31 -10.88 -5.36
CA ILE A 132 -9.85 -10.02 -6.40
C ILE A 132 -8.68 -9.48 -7.23
N SER A 133 -8.41 -10.11 -8.37
CA SER A 133 -7.36 -9.65 -9.30
C SER A 133 -7.72 -8.36 -10.05
N ARG A 134 -9.02 -8.16 -10.33
CA ARG A 134 -9.50 -6.96 -11.02
C ARG A 134 -10.98 -6.67 -10.74
N LEU A 135 -11.32 -5.38 -10.79
CA LEU A 135 -12.69 -4.90 -10.83
C LEU A 135 -12.99 -4.31 -12.21
N LEU A 136 -14.18 -4.59 -12.74
CA LEU A 136 -14.63 -3.97 -13.98
C LEU A 136 -14.97 -2.49 -13.74
N PRO A 137 -14.40 -1.54 -14.51
CA PRO A 137 -14.82 -0.14 -14.46
C PRO A 137 -16.32 -0.03 -14.71
N ASN A 138 -17.03 0.73 -13.86
CA ASN A 138 -18.49 0.88 -13.87
C ASN A 138 -19.29 -0.42 -13.63
N GLY A 139 -18.63 -1.52 -13.26
CA GLY A 139 -19.28 -2.74 -12.82
C GLY A 139 -19.89 -2.60 -11.42
N LEU A 140 -20.82 -3.50 -11.06
CA LEU A 140 -21.53 -3.44 -9.78
C LEU A 140 -20.58 -3.53 -8.57
N ALA A 141 -19.58 -4.41 -8.62
CA ALA A 141 -18.60 -4.52 -7.54
C ALA A 141 -17.78 -3.22 -7.38
N ALA A 142 -17.35 -2.60 -8.48
CA ALA A 142 -16.61 -1.35 -8.45
C ALA A 142 -17.45 -0.16 -7.97
N SER A 143 -18.75 -0.09 -8.36
CA SER A 143 -19.61 1.04 -8.00
C SER A 143 -19.98 1.07 -6.51
N THR A 144 -19.95 -0.10 -5.84
CA THR A 144 -20.25 -0.19 -4.41
C THR A 144 -19.09 0.26 -3.52
N ASN A 145 -17.84 0.22 -4.01
CA ASN A 145 -16.61 0.41 -3.22
C ASN A 145 -16.53 -0.49 -1.97
N LEU A 146 -17.26 -1.61 -1.94
CA LEU A 146 -17.22 -2.57 -0.83
C LEU A 146 -16.11 -3.62 -0.99
N LEU A 147 -15.55 -3.72 -2.20
CA LEU A 147 -14.49 -4.65 -2.57
C LEU A 147 -13.39 -3.88 -3.27
N ASN A 148 -12.15 -4.27 -3.04
CA ASN A 148 -10.95 -3.73 -3.68
C ASN A 148 -10.18 -4.84 -4.38
N VAL A 149 -9.38 -4.44 -5.37
CA VAL A 149 -8.33 -5.31 -5.91
C VAL A 149 -7.40 -5.70 -4.76
N ASN A 150 -6.99 -6.96 -4.73
CA ASN A 150 -6.20 -7.62 -3.68
C ASN A 150 -6.94 -7.99 -2.40
N ASP A 151 -8.25 -7.75 -2.29
CA ASP A 151 -9.05 -8.33 -1.22
C ASP A 151 -9.13 -9.86 -1.40
N GLU A 152 -8.97 -10.62 -0.31
CA GLU A 152 -9.22 -12.05 -0.28
C GLU A 152 -10.72 -12.31 -0.11
N ILE A 153 -11.28 -13.15 -0.98
CA ILE A 153 -12.64 -13.67 -0.81
C ILE A 153 -12.55 -14.80 0.20
N ILE A 154 -13.07 -14.58 1.40
CA ILE A 154 -13.07 -15.57 2.50
C ILE A 154 -14.30 -16.49 2.50
N GLU A 155 -15.43 -16.00 2.01
CA GLU A 155 -16.71 -16.70 2.04
C GLU A 155 -17.61 -16.22 0.89
N VAL A 156 -18.39 -17.13 0.31
CA VAL A 156 -19.44 -16.81 -0.66
C VAL A 156 -20.74 -17.51 -0.25
N ASN A 157 -21.77 -16.73 0.08
CA ASN A 157 -23.10 -17.23 0.46
C ASN A 157 -23.09 -18.26 1.60
N GLY A 158 -22.30 -18.06 2.66
CA GLY A 158 -22.19 -19.02 3.77
C GLY A 158 -21.20 -20.16 3.55
N ILE A 159 -20.49 -20.18 2.42
CA ILE A 159 -19.50 -21.22 2.09
C ILE A 159 -18.11 -20.61 2.12
N GLU A 160 -17.26 -21.13 3.01
CA GLU A 160 -15.85 -20.75 3.10
C GLU A 160 -15.11 -21.13 1.81
N THR A 161 -14.26 -20.23 1.32
CA THR A 161 -13.49 -20.42 0.07
C THR A 161 -12.14 -21.10 0.29
N TYR A 162 -11.74 -21.24 1.55
CA TYR A 162 -10.56 -21.93 2.00
C TYR A 162 -11.02 -23.20 2.73
N ASP A 163 -10.21 -24.25 2.66
CA ASP A 163 -10.51 -25.55 3.25
C ASP A 163 -11.64 -26.32 2.53
N THR A 164 -11.27 -26.98 1.44
CA THR A 164 -12.00 -28.19 1.03
C THR A 164 -11.05 -29.34 1.30
N GLU A 165 -11.27 -30.05 2.41
CA GLU A 165 -10.70 -31.37 2.61
C GLU A 165 -11.07 -32.22 1.38
N TRP A 166 -10.09 -32.49 0.52
CA TRP A 166 -10.13 -33.50 -0.53
C TRP A 166 -9.07 -34.55 -0.24
#